data_AF-A0A5D2KYP6-F1
#
_entry.id   AF-A0A5D2KYP6-F1
#
_cell.length_a   1.000
_cell.length_b   1.000
_cell.length_c   1.000
_cell.angle_alpha   90.00
_cell.angle_beta   90.00
_cell.angle_gamma   90.00
#
_symmetry.space_group_name_H-M   'P 1'
#
loop_
_entity.id
_entity.type
_entity.pdbx_description
1 polymer ?
#
loop_
_entity_poly.entity_id
_entity_poly.type
_entity_poly.pdbx_seq_one_letter_code
_entity_poly.pdbx_strand_id
1 'polypeptide(L)'
;MILATNLCFRTIPTTCTTVKQQKDPPHQLNPVIPTKTKACECFDLHKELIPYEKAWSWQKQIVKQKKSLLQEHEDCPDTLIVLQHNPVYTMGTGSSENYLNFDVKEAPFDVYRTERGGEVTYHGPGQLVMYPIINLRNHKMDLHWYLRTLEEVVIRVLSSTFSIKASRIEGVTGVWIGNQKLAAIGVRVSKWITYHGLALNVTTDLTPFSWIVPCGLRHRQVGSIKGLLQEFQSSTQYAEAVKPFPDDYQLIDISYKSLIKEFSEVFNLEIHQKAITVPEFWREDH
;
A
#
# COMPACT_ATOMS: atom_id res chain seq x y z
N MET A 1 -0.93 -28.09 -7.44
CA MET A 1 0.00 -28.61 -6.42
C MET A 1 1.13 -27.59 -6.28
N ILE A 2 0.90 -26.54 -5.49
CA ILE A 2 1.80 -25.38 -5.38
C ILE A 2 2.80 -25.70 -4.27
N LEU A 3 4.09 -25.74 -4.62
CA LEU A 3 5.18 -25.81 -3.65
C LEU A 3 5.14 -24.53 -2.81
N ALA A 4 4.65 -24.64 -1.57
CA ALA A 4 4.91 -23.67 -0.53
C ALA A 4 6.42 -23.71 -0.23
N THR A 5 7.20 -22.90 -0.95
CA THR A 5 8.59 -22.65 -0.59
C THR A 5 8.60 -21.81 0.68
N ASN A 6 8.68 -22.48 1.82
CA ASN A 6 9.09 -21.89 3.08
C ASN A 6 10.48 -21.25 2.90
N LEU A 7 10.53 -19.96 2.56
CA LEU A 7 11.70 -19.15 2.88
C LEU A 7 11.66 -18.95 4.40
N CYS A 8 12.33 -19.86 5.12
CA CYS A 8 12.51 -19.77 6.56
C CYS A 8 13.56 -18.68 6.83
N PHE A 9 13.15 -17.42 6.77
CA PHE A 9 13.95 -16.33 7.29
C PHE A 9 13.88 -16.40 8.82
N ARG A 10 15.02 -16.64 9.48
CA ARG A 10 15.11 -16.46 10.94
C ARG A 10 14.65 -15.03 11.25
N THR A 11 13.84 -14.87 12.30
CA THR A 11 13.31 -13.55 12.68
C THR A 11 14.42 -12.52 12.77
N ILE A 12 14.27 -11.48 11.95
CA ILE A 12 15.13 -10.30 11.89
C ILE A 12 15.18 -9.62 13.28
N PRO A 13 16.34 -9.54 13.96
CA PRO A 13 16.50 -8.76 15.18
C PRO A 13 16.65 -7.28 14.84
N THR A 14 15.80 -6.42 15.42
CA THR A 14 15.93 -4.96 15.32
C THR A 14 16.86 -4.43 16.41
N THR A 15 17.89 -3.66 16.05
CA THR A 15 18.63 -2.82 16.99
C THR A 15 17.71 -1.72 17.52
N CYS A 16 17.43 -1.76 18.82
CA CYS A 16 16.39 -0.96 19.46
C CYS A 16 16.91 0.45 19.79
N THR A 17 16.52 1.46 19.01
CA THR A 17 16.40 2.85 19.50
C THR A 17 15.01 3.00 20.10
N THR A 18 14.92 3.59 21.30
CA THR A 18 13.68 3.76 22.09
C THR A 18 12.67 4.67 21.37
N VAL A 19 11.91 4.12 20.44
CA VAL A 19 10.66 4.69 19.93
C VAL A 19 9.52 4.05 20.70
N LYS A 20 8.56 4.84 21.21
CA LYS A 20 7.35 4.31 21.86
C LYS A 20 6.55 3.50 20.84
N GLN A 21 6.75 2.19 20.86
CA GLN A 21 5.97 1.24 20.09
C GLN A 21 4.62 1.04 20.77
N GLN A 22 3.54 1.14 20.00
CA GLN A 22 2.22 0.77 20.48
C GLN A 22 2.15 -0.76 20.57
N LYS A 23 2.01 -1.31 21.77
CA LYS A 23 1.67 -2.72 21.97
C LYS A 23 0.16 -2.86 21.83
N ASP A 24 -0.29 -3.63 20.84
CA ASP A 24 -1.70 -4.01 20.75
C ASP A 24 -2.05 -4.94 21.94
N PRO A 25 -3.22 -4.75 22.59
CA PRO A 25 -3.66 -5.65 23.64
C PRO A 25 -3.85 -7.08 23.09
N PRO A 26 -3.72 -8.14 23.91
CA PRO A 26 -3.96 -9.51 23.46
C PRO A 26 -5.39 -9.63 22.91
N HIS A 27 -5.50 -10.03 21.64
CA HIS A 27 -6.79 -10.28 20.99
C HIS A 27 -7.55 -11.37 21.74
N GLN A 28 -8.62 -10.98 22.45
CA GLN A 28 -9.69 -11.92 22.77
C GLN A 28 -10.39 -12.27 21.46
N LEU A 29 -10.17 -13.51 21.00
CA LEU A 29 -10.88 -14.10 19.87
C LEU A 29 -12.35 -14.27 20.27
N ASN A 30 -13.19 -13.32 19.88
CA ASN A 30 -14.63 -13.54 19.85
C ASN A 30 -14.95 -14.59 18.79
N PRO A 31 -15.92 -15.49 19.02
CA PRO A 31 -16.30 -16.51 18.04
C PRO A 31 -16.71 -15.83 16.73
N VAL A 32 -16.01 -16.20 15.64
CA VAL A 32 -16.29 -15.75 14.28
C VAL A 32 -17.63 -16.36 13.87
N ILE A 33 -18.70 -15.58 14.00
CA ILE A 33 -19.97 -15.89 13.34
C ILE A 33 -19.67 -15.88 11.83
N PRO A 34 -19.99 -16.93 11.05
CA PRO A 34 -19.73 -16.96 9.62
C PRO A 34 -20.54 -15.83 8.95
N THR A 35 -19.90 -14.70 8.73
CA THR A 35 -20.46 -13.62 7.94
C THR A 35 -20.21 -13.96 6.48
N LYS A 36 -21.26 -13.92 5.66
CA LYS A 36 -21.17 -14.13 4.21
C LYS A 36 -20.05 -13.26 3.64
N THR A 37 -19.01 -13.89 3.10
CA THR A 37 -17.89 -13.20 2.46
C THR A 37 -18.43 -12.35 1.31
N LYS A 38 -17.98 -11.09 1.22
CA LYS A 38 -18.46 -10.14 0.22
C LYS A 38 -17.55 -10.14 -1.00
N ALA A 39 -18.13 -10.03 -2.18
CA ALA A 39 -17.38 -9.95 -3.43
C ALA A 39 -16.61 -8.62 -3.51
N CYS A 40 -15.37 -8.69 -3.99
CA CYS A 40 -14.56 -7.54 -4.30
C CYS A 40 -13.95 -7.70 -5.70
N GLU A 41 -14.26 -6.76 -6.58
CA GLU A 41 -13.73 -6.73 -7.94
C GLU A 41 -12.30 -6.22 -7.92
N CYS A 42 -11.35 -7.06 -8.34
CA CYS A 42 -9.92 -6.72 -8.36
C CYS A 42 -9.44 -6.51 -9.78
N PHE A 43 -8.91 -5.31 -10.02
CA PHE A 43 -8.21 -4.93 -11.23
C PHE A 43 -6.71 -5.02 -10.99
N ASP A 44 -6.10 -6.06 -11.54
CA ASP A 44 -4.68 -6.31 -11.42
C ASP A 44 -3.88 -5.70 -12.57
N LEU A 45 -3.08 -4.69 -12.22
CA LEU A 45 -2.14 -4.01 -13.10
C LEU A 45 -0.75 -3.94 -12.42
N HIS A 46 -0.43 -4.87 -11.51
CA HIS A 46 0.78 -4.79 -10.69
C HIS A 46 2.08 -4.87 -11.49
N LYS A 47 2.02 -5.29 -12.76
CA LYS A 47 3.16 -5.33 -13.70
C LYS A 47 3.25 -4.12 -14.62
N GLU A 48 2.23 -3.26 -14.58
CA GLU A 48 2.07 -2.13 -15.49
C GLU A 48 2.45 -0.82 -14.79
N LEU A 49 3.10 0.08 -15.54
CA LEU A 49 3.31 1.46 -15.10
C LEU A 49 2.17 2.33 -15.62
N ILE A 50 1.39 2.86 -14.70
CA ILE A 50 0.22 3.69 -15.01
C ILE A 50 0.52 5.15 -14.65
N PRO A 51 0.31 6.12 -15.55
CA PRO A 51 0.32 7.54 -15.23
C PRO A 51 -0.66 7.86 -14.10
N TYR A 52 -0.21 8.63 -13.12
CA TYR A 52 -0.97 8.88 -11.88
C TYR A 52 -2.34 9.50 -12.16
N GLU A 53 -2.42 10.50 -13.02
CA GLU A 53 -3.65 11.20 -13.35
C GLU A 53 -4.74 10.26 -13.88
N LYS A 54 -4.36 9.26 -14.68
CA LYS A 54 -5.30 8.32 -15.31
C LYS A 54 -5.89 7.37 -14.27
N ALA A 55 -5.03 6.78 -13.42
CA ALA A 55 -5.49 5.99 -12.28
C ALA A 55 -6.33 6.81 -11.28
N TRP A 56 -5.97 8.07 -11.06
CA TRP A 56 -6.72 8.97 -10.16
C TRP A 56 -8.09 9.34 -10.74
N SER A 57 -8.17 9.62 -12.05
CA SER A 57 -9.44 9.83 -12.75
C SER A 57 -10.34 8.61 -12.65
N TRP A 58 -9.78 7.42 -12.88
CA TRP A 58 -10.51 6.16 -12.78
C TRP A 58 -11.06 5.88 -11.38
N GLN A 59 -10.25 6.10 -10.34
CA GLN A 59 -10.73 6.01 -8.96
C GLN A 59 -11.94 6.92 -8.73
N LYS A 60 -11.91 8.17 -9.24
CA LYS A 60 -13.04 9.10 -9.13
C LYS A 60 -14.27 8.62 -9.89
N GLN A 61 -14.10 8.03 -11.08
CA GLN A 61 -15.20 7.43 -11.84
C GLN A 61 -15.85 6.27 -11.09
N ILE A 62 -15.06 5.34 -10.55
CA ILE A 62 -15.58 4.22 -9.75
C ILE A 62 -16.31 4.75 -8.50
N VAL A 63 -15.75 5.74 -7.80
CA VAL A 63 -16.41 6.38 -6.65
C VAL A 63 -17.74 7.01 -7.06
N LYS A 64 -17.82 7.65 -8.24
CA LYS A 64 -19.07 8.22 -8.77
C LYS A 64 -20.09 7.13 -9.07
N GLN A 65 -19.69 6.05 -9.76
CA GLN A 65 -20.55 4.90 -10.05
C GLN A 65 -21.09 4.28 -8.75
N LYS A 66 -20.23 4.00 -7.77
CA LYS A 66 -20.63 3.45 -6.46
C LYS A 66 -21.62 4.34 -5.72
N LYS A 67 -21.48 5.66 -5.80
CA LYS A 67 -22.44 6.61 -5.22
C LYS A 67 -23.80 6.57 -5.92
N SER A 68 -23.83 6.36 -7.24
CA SER A 68 -25.08 6.17 -8.00
C SER A 68 -25.81 4.91 -7.54
N LEU A 69 -25.11 3.77 -7.48
CA LEU A 69 -25.66 2.50 -7.00
C LEU A 69 -26.25 2.64 -5.59
N LEU A 70 -25.57 3.37 -4.70
CA LEU A 70 -26.07 3.65 -3.35
C LEU A 70 -27.35 4.51 -3.32
N GLN A 71 -27.55 5.41 -4.30
CA GLN A 71 -28.76 6.22 -4.42
C GLN A 71 -29.93 5.39 -4.95
N GLU A 72 -29.63 4.40 -5.81
CA GLU A 72 -30.60 3.48 -6.41
C GLU A 72 -30.91 2.27 -5.50
N HIS A 73 -30.31 2.22 -4.31
CA HIS A 73 -30.42 1.11 -3.34
C HIS A 73 -29.97 -0.24 -3.91
N GLU A 74 -29.03 -0.21 -4.87
CA GLU A 74 -28.45 -1.40 -5.50
C GLU A 74 -27.23 -1.93 -4.72
N ASP A 75 -26.85 -3.17 -5.05
CA ASP A 75 -25.63 -3.75 -4.50
C ASP A 75 -24.40 -2.96 -5.00
N CYS A 76 -23.47 -2.73 -4.10
CA CYS A 76 -22.29 -1.90 -4.33
C CYS A 76 -21.08 -2.72 -3.86
N PRO A 77 -20.61 -3.68 -4.69
CA PRO A 77 -19.48 -4.53 -4.34
C PRO A 77 -18.24 -3.67 -4.15
N ASP A 78 -17.27 -4.13 -3.37
CA ASP A 78 -16.02 -3.38 -3.19
C ASP A 78 -15.14 -3.51 -4.43
N THR A 79 -14.28 -2.53 -4.66
CA THR A 79 -13.31 -2.56 -5.77
C THR A 79 -11.90 -2.40 -5.26
N LEU A 80 -10.97 -3.12 -5.86
CA LEU A 80 -9.55 -3.07 -5.58
C LEU A 80 -8.80 -2.82 -6.87
N ILE A 81 -7.93 -1.82 -6.90
CA ILE A 81 -6.98 -1.63 -8.00
C ILE A 81 -5.58 -1.82 -7.42
N VAL A 82 -4.74 -2.62 -8.09
CA VAL A 82 -3.32 -2.77 -7.72
C VAL A 82 -2.45 -2.50 -8.93
N LEU A 83 -1.49 -1.60 -8.80
CA LEU A 83 -0.69 -1.10 -9.91
C LEU A 83 0.68 -0.60 -9.45
N GLN A 84 1.48 -0.15 -10.42
CA GLN A 84 2.62 0.72 -10.19
C GLN A 84 2.43 2.04 -10.95
N HIS A 85 3.13 3.08 -10.53
CA HIS A 85 3.09 4.38 -11.21
C HIS A 85 4.40 4.69 -11.93
N ASN A 86 4.29 5.46 -13.02
CA ASN A 86 5.42 6.28 -13.47
C ASN A 86 5.88 7.21 -12.32
N PRO A 87 7.16 7.62 -12.30
CA PRO A 87 7.67 8.54 -11.29
C PRO A 87 6.79 9.78 -11.15
N VAL A 88 6.32 10.06 -9.93
CA VAL A 88 5.37 11.14 -9.65
C VAL A 88 5.45 11.57 -8.19
N TYR A 89 5.27 12.86 -7.94
CA TYR A 89 4.99 13.39 -6.61
C TYR A 89 3.50 13.68 -6.45
N THR A 90 2.96 13.30 -5.30
CA THR A 90 1.59 13.66 -4.95
C THR A 90 1.59 14.42 -3.63
N MET A 91 0.75 15.43 -3.55
CA MET A 91 0.59 16.30 -2.39
C MET A 91 -0.83 16.12 -1.85
N GLY A 92 -0.95 15.55 -0.65
CA GLY A 92 -2.23 15.41 0.04
C GLY A 92 -2.72 16.71 0.66
N THR A 93 -3.86 16.65 1.35
CA THR A 93 -4.52 17.82 1.95
C THR A 93 -3.71 18.49 3.06
N GLY A 94 -2.81 17.77 3.72
CA GLY A 94 -1.88 18.32 4.72
C GLY A 94 -0.59 18.88 4.14
N SER A 95 -0.38 18.78 2.82
CA SER A 95 0.90 19.13 2.20
C SER A 95 1.03 20.61 1.88
N SER A 96 2.23 21.15 2.06
CA SER A 96 2.66 22.45 1.57
C SER A 96 3.85 22.30 0.61
N GLU A 97 4.12 23.34 -0.19
CA GLU A 97 5.30 23.38 -1.06
C GLU A 97 6.61 23.44 -0.26
N ASN A 98 6.58 23.85 1.01
CA ASN A 98 7.74 23.82 1.92
C ASN A 98 8.24 22.40 2.22
N TYR A 99 7.50 21.37 1.84
CA TYR A 99 7.93 19.98 1.91
C TYR A 99 8.59 19.50 0.62
N LEU A 100 8.75 20.36 -0.38
CA LEU A 100 9.50 20.09 -1.60
C LEU A 100 10.88 20.73 -1.49
N ASN A 101 11.92 19.97 -1.77
CA ASN A 101 13.30 20.51 -1.84
C ASN A 101 13.64 20.95 -3.28
N PHE A 102 12.62 21.27 -4.08
CA PHE A 102 12.71 21.73 -5.46
C PHE A 102 11.57 22.72 -5.76
N ASP A 103 11.73 23.54 -6.80
CA ASP A 103 10.65 24.39 -7.32
C ASP A 103 9.64 23.54 -8.09
N VAL A 104 8.35 23.67 -7.78
CA VAL A 104 7.26 22.95 -8.45
C VAL A 104 7.28 23.18 -9.97
N LYS A 105 7.72 24.35 -10.43
CA LYS A 105 7.79 24.69 -11.87
C LYS A 105 8.91 23.95 -12.60
N GLU A 106 9.95 23.55 -11.87
CA GLU A 106 11.12 22.83 -12.37
C GLU A 106 11.20 21.43 -11.74
N ALA A 107 10.03 20.86 -11.41
CA ALA A 107 9.95 19.60 -10.71
C ALA A 107 10.55 18.46 -11.58
N PRO A 108 11.33 17.55 -11.00
CA PRO A 108 11.95 16.46 -11.78
C PRO A 108 10.93 15.42 -12.25
N PHE A 109 9.74 15.39 -11.63
CA PHE A 109 8.60 14.55 -11.99
C PHE A 109 7.30 15.35 -11.83
N ASP A 110 6.21 14.88 -12.43
CA ASP A 110 4.89 15.49 -12.29
C ASP A 110 4.49 15.62 -10.81
N VAL A 111 3.86 16.75 -10.47
CA VAL A 111 3.38 17.04 -9.11
C VAL A 111 1.87 17.24 -9.13
N TYR A 112 1.14 16.37 -8.43
CA TYR A 112 -0.32 16.47 -8.33
C TYR A 112 -0.76 16.83 -6.91
N ARG A 113 -1.58 17.87 -6.75
CA ARG A 113 -2.38 18.08 -5.53
C ARG A 113 -3.64 17.23 -5.56
N THR A 114 -3.90 16.54 -4.45
CA THR A 114 -4.88 15.45 -4.38
C THR A 114 -5.68 15.53 -3.08
N GLU A 115 -6.81 14.84 -3.02
CA GLU A 115 -7.71 14.89 -1.86
C GLU A 115 -7.36 13.88 -0.76
N ARG A 116 -6.35 13.02 -0.96
CA ARG A 116 -5.90 12.08 0.08
C ARG A 116 -5.40 12.83 1.30
N GLY A 117 -5.60 12.23 2.46
CA GLY A 117 -4.92 12.65 3.68
C GLY A 117 -3.40 12.52 3.57
N GLY A 118 -2.72 13.13 4.55
CA GLY A 118 -1.27 13.18 4.63
C GLY A 118 -0.66 14.28 3.77
N GLU A 119 0.67 14.29 3.72
CA GLU A 119 1.46 15.34 3.08
C GLU A 119 1.98 14.90 1.71
N VAL A 120 3.17 15.35 1.31
CA VAL A 120 3.84 14.94 0.08
C VAL A 120 4.33 13.49 0.16
N THR A 121 4.25 12.76 -0.96
CA THR A 121 4.89 11.45 -1.14
C THR A 121 5.32 11.24 -2.59
N TYR A 122 6.11 10.20 -2.81
CA TYR A 122 6.57 9.76 -4.13
C TYR A 122 5.99 8.39 -4.48
N HIS A 123 5.62 8.23 -5.75
CA HIS A 123 5.33 6.94 -6.35
C HIS A 123 6.20 6.72 -7.59
N GLY A 124 6.56 5.48 -7.86
CA GLY A 124 7.39 5.13 -9.01
C GLY A 124 7.52 3.62 -9.20
N PRO A 125 8.29 3.19 -10.22
CA PRO A 125 8.55 1.78 -10.48
C PRO A 125 9.15 1.07 -9.25
N GLY A 126 8.73 -0.18 -9.02
CA GLY A 126 9.12 -0.97 -7.86
C GLY A 126 8.30 -0.70 -6.60
N GLN A 127 7.35 0.24 -6.63
CA GLN A 127 6.40 0.50 -5.55
C GLN A 127 5.03 -0.09 -5.90
N LEU A 128 4.54 -1.02 -5.08
CA LEU A 128 3.18 -1.55 -5.23
C LEU A 128 2.18 -0.58 -4.60
N VAL A 129 1.29 -0.06 -5.43
CA VAL A 129 0.21 0.83 -4.99
C VAL A 129 -1.11 0.08 -5.05
N MET A 130 -1.86 0.11 -3.96
CA MET A 130 -3.17 -0.51 -3.84
C MET A 130 -4.20 0.56 -3.49
N TYR A 131 -5.26 0.63 -4.28
CA TYR A 131 -6.40 1.52 -4.10
C TYR A 131 -7.67 0.73 -3.78
N PRO A 132 -7.97 0.49 -2.49
CA PRO A 132 -9.23 -0.09 -2.08
C PRO A 132 -10.32 0.98 -2.12
N ILE A 133 -11.28 0.80 -3.01
CA ILE A 133 -12.48 1.61 -3.17
C ILE A 133 -13.64 0.83 -2.55
N ILE A 134 -13.77 0.97 -1.24
CA ILE A 134 -14.64 0.19 -0.37
C ILE A 134 -15.83 1.02 0.08
N ASN A 135 -17.01 0.42 0.14
CA ASN A 135 -18.17 0.99 0.81
C ASN A 135 -18.13 0.66 2.31
N LEU A 136 -17.67 1.59 3.14
CA LEU A 136 -17.53 1.37 4.59
C LEU A 136 -18.86 1.10 5.32
N ARG A 137 -20.01 1.37 4.72
CA ARG A 137 -21.32 0.94 5.27
C ARG A 137 -21.46 -0.58 5.33
N ASN A 138 -20.79 -1.26 4.40
CA ASN A 138 -20.75 -2.71 4.34
C ASN A 138 -19.73 -3.32 5.31
N HIS A 139 -18.93 -2.48 5.97
CA HIS A 139 -17.88 -2.88 6.89
C HIS A 139 -18.11 -2.18 8.23
N LYS A 140 -17.26 -1.20 8.53
CA LYS A 140 -17.37 -0.32 9.68
C LYS A 140 -17.20 1.12 9.21
N MET A 141 -18.17 1.98 9.54
CA MET A 141 -18.13 3.42 9.27
C MET A 141 -17.18 4.15 10.24
N ASP A 142 -15.90 3.79 10.19
CA ASP A 142 -14.85 4.28 11.07
C ASP A 142 -13.55 4.40 10.29
N LEU A 143 -13.10 5.64 10.07
CA LEU A 143 -11.90 5.92 9.29
C LEU A 143 -10.62 5.53 10.03
N HIS A 144 -10.59 5.62 11.36
CA HIS A 144 -9.43 5.18 12.14
C HIS A 144 -9.28 3.67 12.04
N TRP A 145 -10.38 2.93 12.21
CA TRP A 145 -10.39 1.50 11.95
C TRP A 145 -9.88 1.20 10.54
N TYR A 146 -10.44 1.83 9.50
CA TYR A 146 -10.04 1.56 8.13
C TYR A 146 -8.54 1.77 7.89
N LEU A 147 -7.97 2.87 8.38
CA LEU A 147 -6.54 3.14 8.29
C LEU A 147 -5.70 2.09 9.02
N ARG A 148 -6.08 1.72 10.25
CA ARG A 148 -5.38 0.67 11.02
C ARG A 148 -5.47 -0.70 10.36
N THR A 149 -6.60 -0.99 9.71
CA THR A 149 -6.83 -2.22 8.94
C THR A 149 -5.92 -2.27 7.71
N LEU A 150 -5.72 -1.16 6.98
CA LEU A 150 -4.73 -1.11 5.88
C LEU A 150 -3.29 -1.27 6.37
N GLU A 151 -2.94 -0.68 7.51
CA GLU A 151 -1.64 -0.92 8.15
C GLU A 151 -1.47 -2.40 8.50
N GLU A 152 -2.53 -3.06 8.98
CA GLU A 152 -2.51 -4.47 9.35
C GLU A 152 -2.23 -5.36 8.14
N VAL A 153 -2.88 -5.10 7.00
CA VAL A 153 -2.61 -5.80 5.75
C VAL A 153 -1.12 -5.80 5.43
N VAL A 154 -0.48 -4.63 5.48
CA VAL A 154 0.95 -4.51 5.16
C VAL A 154 1.83 -5.19 6.22
N ILE A 155 1.51 -5.05 7.51
CA ILE A 155 2.24 -5.73 8.60
C ILE A 155 2.18 -7.25 8.41
N ARG A 156 1.00 -7.80 8.08
CA ARG A 156 0.83 -9.22 7.81
C ARG A 156 1.63 -9.68 6.60
N VAL A 157 1.64 -8.91 5.50
CA VAL A 157 2.49 -9.19 4.31
C VAL A 157 3.97 -9.29 4.69
N LEU A 158 4.47 -8.28 5.40
CA LEU A 158 5.88 -8.21 5.80
C LEU A 158 6.25 -9.37 6.73
N SER A 159 5.37 -9.73 7.66
CA SER A 159 5.58 -10.82 8.61
C SER A 159 5.50 -12.20 7.95
N SER A 160 4.41 -12.50 7.23
CA SER A 160 4.13 -13.85 6.71
C SER A 160 5.01 -14.23 5.53
N THR A 161 5.36 -13.28 4.67
CA THR A 161 6.08 -13.55 3.42
C THR A 161 7.58 -13.29 3.54
N PHE A 162 7.98 -12.27 4.32
CA PHE A 162 9.38 -11.83 4.40
C PHE A 162 9.99 -12.00 5.80
N SER A 163 9.21 -12.44 6.79
CA SER A 163 9.62 -12.50 8.21
C SER A 163 10.16 -11.17 8.75
N ILE A 164 9.69 -10.06 8.18
CA ILE A 164 10.01 -8.69 8.59
C ILE A 164 9.01 -8.28 9.67
N LYS A 165 9.52 -8.02 10.88
CA LYS A 165 8.71 -7.53 12.01
C LYS A 165 8.55 -6.01 11.92
N ALA A 166 7.57 -5.57 11.14
CA ALA A 166 7.19 -4.17 11.06
C ALA A 166 6.14 -3.80 12.13
N SER A 167 6.01 -2.50 12.40
CA SER A 167 5.09 -1.97 13.39
C SER A 167 4.46 -0.65 12.94
N ARG A 168 3.45 -0.23 13.70
CA ARG A 168 2.91 1.13 13.68
C ARG A 168 3.77 2.02 14.56
N ILE A 169 3.75 3.32 14.31
CA ILE A 169 4.27 4.33 15.23
C ILE A 169 3.13 5.25 15.63
N GLU A 170 3.01 5.55 16.92
CA GLU A 170 1.96 6.41 17.43
C GLU A 170 2.05 7.82 16.81
N GLY A 171 0.89 8.41 16.47
CA GLY A 171 0.79 9.75 15.89
C GLY A 171 1.14 9.87 14.40
N VAL A 172 1.61 8.82 13.74
CA VAL A 172 2.06 8.88 12.34
C VAL A 172 1.65 7.64 11.53
N THR A 173 0.82 7.87 10.52
CA THR A 173 0.26 6.81 9.67
C THR A 173 1.33 6.13 8.82
N GLY A 174 1.20 4.82 8.65
CA GLY A 174 2.05 3.98 7.80
C GLY A 174 2.69 2.82 8.56
N VAL A 175 3.46 2.01 7.83
CA VAL A 175 4.11 0.81 8.39
C VAL A 175 5.62 0.98 8.36
N TRP A 176 6.26 0.63 9.47
CA TRP A 176 7.63 1.02 9.80
C TRP A 176 8.47 -0.15 10.28
N ILE A 177 9.78 -0.10 10.05
CA ILE A 177 10.79 -0.90 10.74
C ILE A 177 11.84 0.03 11.33
N GLY A 178 11.97 0.03 12.67
CA GLY A 178 12.77 1.04 13.35
C GLY A 178 12.33 2.45 12.96
N ASN A 179 13.20 3.18 12.25
CA ASN A 179 12.95 4.54 11.77
C ASN A 179 12.67 4.62 10.25
N GLN A 180 12.61 3.48 9.55
CA GLN A 180 12.36 3.41 8.11
C GLN A 180 10.89 3.14 7.81
N LYS A 181 10.27 3.98 6.98
CA LYS A 181 8.90 3.78 6.49
C LYS A 181 8.91 2.87 5.27
N LEU A 182 8.20 1.75 5.34
CA LEU A 182 8.07 0.81 4.21
C LEU A 182 6.79 1.02 3.42
N ALA A 183 5.72 1.46 4.10
CA ALA A 183 4.47 1.77 3.42
C ALA A 183 3.87 3.09 3.89
N ALA A 184 3.46 3.89 2.90
CA ALA A 184 2.64 5.06 3.10
C ALA A 184 1.16 4.68 2.95
N ILE A 185 0.31 5.25 3.80
CA ILE A 185 -1.14 5.09 3.71
C ILE A 185 -1.76 6.48 3.74
N GLY A 186 -2.53 6.78 2.71
CA GLY A 186 -3.20 8.06 2.52
C GLY A 186 -4.49 7.82 1.77
N VAL A 187 -5.61 8.06 2.43
CA VAL A 187 -6.95 7.76 1.90
C VAL A 187 -7.81 9.01 1.87
N ARG A 188 -8.87 8.97 1.06
CA ARG A 188 -9.99 9.89 1.12
C ARG A 188 -11.28 9.10 1.21
N VAL A 189 -12.27 9.64 1.91
CA VAL A 189 -13.60 9.06 2.03
C VAL A 189 -14.64 10.07 1.59
N SER A 190 -15.55 9.68 0.70
CA SER A 190 -16.67 10.52 0.27
C SER A 190 -17.95 9.71 0.32
N LYS A 191 -18.92 10.16 1.14
CA LYS A 191 -20.16 9.40 1.41
C LYS A 191 -19.86 7.95 1.79
N TRP A 192 -18.89 7.72 2.69
CA TRP A 192 -18.43 6.39 3.13
C TRP A 192 -17.89 5.46 2.03
N ILE A 193 -17.62 5.97 0.82
CA ILE A 193 -16.83 5.28 -0.19
C ILE A 193 -15.37 5.75 -0.09
N THR A 194 -14.43 4.83 0.10
CA THR A 194 -12.99 5.13 0.16
C THR A 194 -12.39 5.27 -1.23
N TYR A 195 -11.27 5.97 -1.36
CA TYR A 195 -10.36 5.92 -2.50
C TYR A 195 -8.98 6.47 -2.09
N HIS A 196 -8.01 6.43 -3.01
CA HIS A 196 -6.60 6.30 -2.69
C HIS A 196 -6.36 5.03 -1.84
N GLY A 197 -5.31 4.95 -1.03
CA GLY A 197 -5.00 3.70 -0.37
C GLY A 197 -3.61 3.65 0.23
N LEU A 198 -2.89 2.60 -0.12
CA LEU A 198 -1.56 2.31 0.40
C LEU A 198 -0.53 2.18 -0.74
N ALA A 199 0.72 2.50 -0.41
CA ALA A 199 1.86 2.35 -1.30
C ALA A 199 2.99 1.66 -0.54
N LEU A 200 3.34 0.44 -0.95
CA LEU A 200 4.37 -0.41 -0.35
C LEU A 200 5.63 -0.35 -1.20
N ASN A 201 6.74 0.05 -0.59
CA ASN A 201 8.05 0.07 -1.25
C ASN A 201 8.62 -1.36 -1.31
N VAL A 202 8.61 -1.96 -2.49
CA VAL A 202 9.13 -3.32 -2.69
C VAL A 202 10.57 -3.25 -3.18
N THR A 203 10.76 -2.80 -4.41
CA THR A 203 12.07 -2.61 -5.07
C THR A 203 12.30 -1.15 -5.47
N THR A 204 11.44 -0.25 -5.00
CA THR A 204 11.42 1.19 -5.31
C THR A 204 12.78 1.84 -5.19
N ASP A 205 13.16 2.66 -6.19
CA ASP A 205 14.25 3.62 -6.02
C ASP A 205 13.83 4.68 -4.99
N LEU A 206 14.61 4.78 -3.92
CA LEU A 206 14.32 5.68 -2.81
C LEU A 206 14.94 7.07 -2.99
N THR A 207 15.80 7.26 -4.00
CA THR A 207 16.44 8.56 -4.29
C THR A 207 15.43 9.71 -4.37
N PRO A 208 14.29 9.59 -5.06
CA PRO A 208 13.28 10.66 -5.14
C PRO A 208 12.66 11.08 -3.81
N PHE A 209 12.69 10.22 -2.79
CA PHE A 209 12.22 10.61 -1.45
C PHE A 209 13.16 11.63 -0.77
N SER A 210 14.43 11.71 -1.18
CA SER A 210 15.39 12.70 -0.64
C SER A 210 15.10 14.13 -1.10
N TRP A 211 14.34 14.29 -2.18
CA TRP A 211 13.96 15.59 -2.73
C TRP A 211 12.65 16.14 -2.13
N ILE A 212 12.07 15.42 -1.17
CA ILE A 212 10.89 15.84 -0.42
C ILE A 212 11.10 15.66 1.08
N VAL A 213 10.23 16.26 1.88
CA VAL A 213 10.11 16.02 3.32
C VAL A 213 8.86 15.17 3.55
N PRO A 214 8.96 13.83 3.47
CA PRO A 214 7.79 12.98 3.55
C PRO A 214 7.16 13.03 4.94
N CYS A 215 5.85 13.28 4.99
CA CYS A 215 5.06 13.36 6.22
C CYS A 215 5.59 14.39 7.26
N GLY A 216 6.41 15.37 6.85
CA GLY A 216 6.79 16.50 7.70
C GLY A 216 7.87 16.13 8.72
N LEU A 217 8.34 14.88 8.65
CA LEU A 217 9.22 14.25 9.62
C LEU A 217 10.64 14.20 9.05
N ARG A 218 11.37 15.31 9.19
CA ARG A 218 12.75 15.47 8.68
C ARG A 218 13.75 14.42 9.19
N HIS A 219 13.44 13.74 10.29
CA HIS A 219 14.33 12.77 10.93
C HIS A 219 13.98 11.31 10.65
N ARG A 220 13.04 11.04 9.73
CA ARG A 220 12.62 9.66 9.42
C ARG A 220 13.06 9.25 8.03
N GLN A 221 13.45 7.98 7.92
CA GLN A 221 13.92 7.39 6.67
C GLN A 221 12.78 6.68 5.96
N VAL A 222 12.97 6.45 4.67
CA VAL A 222 12.13 5.59 3.85
C VAL A 222 12.95 4.35 3.53
N GLY A 223 12.32 3.18 3.56
CA GLY A 223 12.96 1.91 3.23
C GLY A 223 12.15 1.13 2.19
N SER A 224 12.70 0.01 1.75
CA SER A 224 12.04 -0.93 0.83
C SER A 224 12.29 -2.37 1.28
N ILE A 225 11.43 -3.31 0.86
CA ILE A 225 11.60 -4.74 1.14
C ILE A 225 12.96 -5.22 0.62
N LYS A 226 13.31 -4.88 -0.63
CA LYS A 226 14.58 -5.23 -1.25
C LYS A 226 15.77 -4.75 -0.42
N GLY A 227 15.76 -3.47 -0.01
CA GLY A 227 16.83 -2.89 0.80
C GLY A 227 17.04 -3.65 2.11
N LEU A 228 15.95 -3.93 2.83
CA LEU A 228 16.03 -4.69 4.08
C LEU A 228 16.57 -6.10 3.87
N LEU A 229 16.06 -6.83 2.88
CA LEU A 229 16.53 -8.20 2.63
C LEU A 229 18.02 -8.23 2.24
N GLN A 230 18.52 -7.22 1.54
CA GLN A 230 19.95 -7.09 1.20
C GLN A 230 20.81 -6.78 2.45
N GLU A 231 20.34 -5.92 3.36
CA GLU A 231 21.00 -5.67 4.64
C GLU A 231 21.10 -6.95 5.50
N PHE A 232 20.05 -7.80 5.50
CA PHE A 232 20.09 -9.09 6.19
C PHE A 232 21.08 -10.08 5.56
N GLN A 233 21.11 -10.18 4.24
CA GLN A 233 22.08 -11.05 3.57
C GLN A 233 23.53 -10.62 3.88
N SER A 234 23.79 -9.32 3.87
CA SER A 234 25.13 -8.78 4.14
C SER A 234 25.58 -8.98 5.59
N SER A 235 24.65 -9.07 6.54
CA SER A 235 24.94 -9.22 7.97
C SER A 235 25.03 -10.68 8.45
N THR A 236 24.62 -11.66 7.62
CA THR A 236 24.65 -13.07 8.00
C THR A 236 25.94 -13.74 7.49
N GLN A 237 26.82 -14.18 8.39
CA GLN A 237 28.12 -14.81 8.10
C GLN A 237 28.07 -16.14 7.29
N TYR A 238 26.90 -16.57 6.83
CA TYR A 238 26.66 -17.83 6.12
C TYR A 238 26.25 -17.56 4.67
N ALA A 239 27.20 -17.11 3.85
CA ALA A 239 27.00 -16.82 2.43
C ALA A 239 26.92 -18.08 1.54
N GLU A 240 27.17 -19.27 2.07
CA GLU A 240 27.53 -20.45 1.25
C GLU A 240 26.37 -21.36 0.82
N ALA A 241 25.10 -21.02 1.08
CA ALA A 241 23.97 -21.79 0.56
C ALA A 241 22.70 -20.96 0.32
N VAL A 242 22.86 -19.68 -0.03
CA VAL A 242 21.71 -18.79 -0.22
C VAL A 242 21.14 -19.02 -1.62
N LYS A 243 19.89 -19.48 -1.72
CA LYS A 243 19.12 -19.45 -2.97
C LYS A 243 19.29 -18.08 -3.63
N PRO A 244 19.37 -17.98 -4.97
CA PRO A 244 19.50 -16.70 -5.63
C PRO A 244 18.43 -15.74 -5.10
N PHE A 245 18.87 -14.55 -4.69
CA PHE A 245 17.98 -13.48 -4.25
C PHE A 245 16.96 -13.23 -5.38
N PRO A 246 15.66 -13.13 -5.07
CA PRO A 246 14.68 -12.96 -6.13
C PRO A 246 14.96 -11.66 -6.87
N ASP A 247 14.84 -11.69 -8.20
CA ASP A 247 14.95 -10.47 -8.99
C ASP A 247 13.78 -9.51 -8.67
N ASP A 248 13.85 -8.28 -9.20
CA ASP A 248 12.86 -7.26 -8.88
C ASP A 248 11.45 -7.64 -9.32
N TYR A 249 11.31 -8.35 -10.44
CA TYR A 249 10.01 -8.83 -10.92
C TYR A 249 9.45 -9.92 -10.00
N GLN A 250 10.30 -10.83 -9.53
CA GLN A 250 9.91 -11.88 -8.58
C GLN A 250 9.52 -11.29 -7.23
N LEU A 251 10.28 -10.31 -6.70
CA LEU A 251 9.92 -9.64 -5.45
C LEU A 251 8.59 -8.90 -5.55
N ILE A 252 8.33 -8.23 -6.68
CA ILE A 252 7.06 -7.57 -6.95
C ILE A 252 5.91 -8.58 -7.00
N ASP A 253 6.05 -9.69 -7.73
CA ASP A 253 5.00 -10.72 -7.86
C ASP A 253 4.70 -11.42 -6.52
N ILE A 254 5.74 -11.75 -5.74
CA ILE A 254 5.60 -12.31 -4.39
C ILE A 254 4.88 -11.32 -3.46
N SER A 255 5.29 -10.05 -3.48
CA SER A 255 4.68 -8.99 -2.67
C SER A 255 3.21 -8.78 -3.04
N TYR A 256 2.90 -8.73 -4.34
CA TYR A 256 1.54 -8.60 -4.86
C TYR A 256 0.65 -9.75 -4.40
N LYS A 257 1.08 -11.01 -4.59
CA LYS A 257 0.31 -12.19 -4.18
C LYS A 257 0.01 -12.18 -2.68
N SER A 258 1.01 -11.85 -1.87
CA SER A 258 0.82 -11.72 -0.42
C SER A 258 -0.13 -10.57 -0.09
N LEU A 259 -0.02 -9.43 -0.78
CA LEU A 259 -0.84 -8.26 -0.52
C LEU A 259 -2.33 -8.53 -0.82
N ILE A 260 -2.64 -9.20 -1.94
CA ILE A 260 -4.02 -9.63 -2.26
C ILE A 260 -4.56 -10.60 -1.22
N LYS A 261 -3.76 -11.62 -0.85
CA LYS A 261 -4.16 -12.62 0.15
C LYS A 261 -4.47 -11.97 1.50
N GLU A 262 -3.54 -11.19 2.05
CA GLU A 262 -3.72 -10.58 3.37
C GLU A 262 -4.83 -9.52 3.34
N PHE A 263 -5.01 -8.78 2.24
CA PHE A 263 -6.14 -7.87 2.08
C PHE A 263 -7.49 -8.61 2.10
N SER A 264 -7.61 -9.70 1.34
CA SER A 264 -8.79 -10.58 1.32
C SER A 264 -9.13 -11.10 2.72
N GLU A 265 -8.14 -11.60 3.46
CA GLU A 265 -8.35 -12.15 4.79
C GLU A 265 -8.69 -11.07 5.83
N VAL A 266 -8.00 -9.94 5.82
CA VAL A 266 -8.20 -8.85 6.79
C VAL A 266 -9.58 -8.20 6.62
N PHE A 267 -10.04 -8.01 5.38
CA PHE A 267 -11.34 -7.41 5.10
C PHE A 267 -12.49 -8.44 4.95
N ASN A 268 -12.19 -9.74 5.05
CA ASN A 268 -13.14 -10.83 4.79
C ASN A 268 -13.86 -10.68 3.43
N LEU A 269 -13.05 -10.52 2.37
CA LEU A 269 -13.51 -10.30 0.99
C LEU A 269 -13.12 -11.46 0.08
N GLU A 270 -14.01 -11.81 -0.83
CA GLU A 270 -13.76 -12.76 -1.91
C GLU A 270 -13.27 -11.97 -3.13
N ILE A 271 -12.01 -12.16 -3.51
CA ILE A 271 -11.37 -11.37 -4.56
C ILE A 271 -11.69 -11.98 -5.93
N HIS A 272 -12.39 -11.22 -6.77
CA HIS A 272 -12.80 -11.61 -8.11
C HIS A 272 -11.96 -10.82 -9.12
N GLN A 273 -11.03 -11.50 -9.80
CA GLN A 273 -10.19 -10.85 -10.80
C GLN A 273 -11.02 -10.40 -12.00
N LYS A 274 -10.86 -9.15 -12.39
CA LYS A 274 -11.46 -8.57 -13.58
C LYS A 274 -10.39 -8.41 -14.64
N ALA A 275 -10.66 -8.93 -15.83
CA ALA A 275 -9.80 -8.68 -16.98
C ALA A 275 -9.90 -7.20 -17.36
N ILE A 276 -8.76 -6.55 -17.44
CA ILE A 276 -8.59 -5.28 -18.14
C ILE A 276 -7.36 -5.46 -19.02
N THR A 277 -7.51 -5.17 -20.31
CA THR A 277 -6.32 -4.91 -21.13
C THR A 277 -5.98 -3.43 -21.00
N VAL A 278 -4.69 -3.11 -20.82
CA VAL A 278 -4.20 -1.72 -20.76
C VAL A 278 -4.84 -0.84 -21.86
N PRO A 279 -4.96 -1.27 -23.14
CA PRO A 279 -5.72 -0.55 -24.19
C PRO A 279 -7.16 -0.16 -23.86
N GLU A 280 -7.90 -0.94 -23.08
CA GLU A 280 -9.29 -0.63 -22.67
C GLU A 280 -9.35 0.47 -21.61
N PHE A 281 -8.27 0.64 -20.82
CA PHE A 281 -8.14 1.71 -19.83
C PHE A 281 -8.04 3.11 -20.46
N TRP A 282 -7.64 3.18 -21.74
CA TRP A 282 -7.32 4.42 -22.45
C TRP A 282 -8.38 4.88 -23.44
N ARG A 283 -9.50 4.17 -23.59
CA ARG A 283 -10.58 4.66 -24.45
C ARG A 283 -11.16 5.91 -23.80
N GLU A 284 -10.78 7.05 -24.34
CA GLU A 284 -11.40 8.32 -24.03
C GLU A 284 -12.89 8.19 -24.34
N ASP A 285 -13.74 8.41 -23.35
CA ASP A 285 -15.13 8.75 -23.60
C ASP A 285 -15.10 10.09 -24.37
N HIS A 286 -15.19 10.01 -25.70
CA HIS A 286 -15.42 11.15 -26.58
C HIS A 286 -16.79 11.79 -26.31
#